data_AF-A0A933I1M6-F1
#
_entry.id   AF-A0A933I1M6-F1
#
_cell.length_a   1.000
_cell.length_b   1.000
_cell.length_c   1.000
_cell.angle_alpha   90.00
_cell.angle_beta   90.00
_cell.angle_gamma   90.00
#
_symmetry.space_group_name_H-M   'P 1'
#
loop_
_entity.id
_entity.type
_entity.pdbx_description
1 polymer ?
#
loop_
_entity_poly.entity_id
_entity_poly.type
_entity_poly.pdbx_seq_one_letter_code
_entity_poly.pdbx_strand_id
1 'polypeptide(L)' 'MKDLKNHLSMFFKSRKPIVATDRGRPAYFLVPYEDMVELIEMLDEAKDAELVKLVKTGRQAYARGGWIPVSGLWKKLGA' A
#
# COMPACT_ATOMS: atom_id res chain seq x y z
N MET A 1 -11.73 22.82 -8.39
CA MET A 1 -10.50 23.17 -9.16
C MET A 1 -9.82 24.48 -8.72
N LYS A 2 -10.57 25.56 -8.42
CA LYS A 2 -10.00 26.88 -8.04
C LYS A 2 -9.17 26.81 -6.74
N ASP A 3 -9.68 26.14 -5.71
CA ASP A 3 -9.00 26.05 -4.40
C ASP A 3 -7.70 25.26 -4.48
N LEU A 4 -7.70 24.15 -5.24
CA LEU A 4 -6.49 23.36 -5.47
C LEU A 4 -5.39 24.25 -6.05
N LYS A 5 -5.69 25.00 -7.13
CA LYS A 5 -4.71 25.89 -7.78
C LYS A 5 -4.16 26.97 -6.84
N ASN A 6 -5.00 27.51 -5.97
CA ASN A 6 -4.60 28.60 -5.07
C ASN A 6 -3.80 28.13 -3.85
N HIS A 7 -3.93 26.86 -3.45
CA HIS A 7 -3.34 26.33 -2.22
C HIS A 7 -2.51 25.04 -2.43
N LEU A 8 -2.01 24.82 -3.65
CA LEU A 8 -1.21 23.63 -4.04
C LEU A 8 -0.11 23.29 -3.03
N SER A 9 0.67 24.27 -2.57
CA SER A 9 1.77 24.04 -1.62
C SER A 9 1.29 23.52 -0.26
N MET A 10 0.12 23.97 0.21
CA MET A 10 -0.49 23.49 1.45
C MET A 10 -0.96 22.04 1.30
N PHE A 11 -1.55 21.72 0.16
CA PHE A 11 -2.02 20.38 -0.16
C PHE A 11 -0.86 19.38 -0.28
N PHE A 12 0.24 19.73 -0.95
CA PHE A 12 1.42 18.87 -1.02
C PHE A 12 2.09 18.63 0.33
N LYS A 13 2.13 19.64 1.22
CA LYS A 13 2.66 19.48 2.58
C LYS A 13 1.85 18.49 3.42
N SER A 14 0.55 18.36 3.15
CA SER A 14 -0.32 17.47 3.94
C SER A 14 -0.01 15.99 3.73
N ARG A 15 0.62 15.61 2.60
CA ARG A 15 0.86 14.23 2.17
C ARG A 15 -0.38 13.32 2.27
N LYS A 16 -1.58 13.88 2.16
CA LYS A 16 -2.83 13.12 2.14
C LYS A 16 -3.34 13.01 0.70
N PRO A 17 -3.99 11.90 0.34
CA PRO A 17 -4.73 11.81 -0.91
C PRO A 17 -5.83 12.88 -0.96
N ILE A 18 -5.95 13.57 -2.09
CA ILE A 18 -6.92 14.64 -2.32
C ILE A 18 -7.70 14.36 -3.59
N VAL A 19 -9.02 14.50 -3.50
CA VAL A 19 -9.92 14.43 -4.64
C VAL A 19 -10.21 15.84 -5.15
N ALA A 20 -9.75 16.15 -6.35
CA ALA A 20 -10.04 17.41 -7.01
C ALA A 20 -11.32 17.27 -7.84
N THR A 21 -12.32 18.09 -7.52
CA THR A 21 -13.58 18.12 -8.27
C THR A 21 -13.63 19.28 -9.27
N ASP A 22 -14.32 19.04 -10.38
CA ASP A 22 -14.78 20.06 -11.31
C ASP A 22 -16.31 20.03 -11.38
N ARG A 23 -16.96 21.17 -11.08
CA ARG A 23 -18.42 21.31 -10.98
C ARG A 23 -19.11 20.20 -10.15
N GLY A 24 -18.49 19.84 -9.02
CA GLY A 24 -19.00 18.81 -8.10
C GLY A 24 -18.73 17.36 -8.53
N ARG A 25 -18.07 17.14 -9.67
CA ARG A 25 -17.68 15.81 -10.14
C ARG A 25 -16.20 15.55 -9.90
N PRO A 26 -15.79 14.39 -9.37
CA PRO A 26 -14.38 14.01 -9.27
C PRO A 26 -13.72 14.06 -10.65
N ALA A 27 -12.63 14.80 -10.77
CA ALA A 27 -11.89 14.96 -12.02
C ALA A 27 -10.45 14.44 -11.88
N TYR A 28 -9.81 14.66 -10.73
CA TYR A 28 -8.44 14.21 -10.48
C TYR A 28 -8.28 13.69 -9.06
N PHE A 29 -7.35 12.75 -8.87
CA PHE A 29 -6.87 12.30 -7.59
C PHE A 29 -5.39 12.66 -7.48
N LEU A 30 -5.04 13.42 -6.46
CA LEU A 30 -3.65 13.73 -6.11
C LEU A 30 -3.27 12.82 -4.97
N VAL A 31 -2.26 12.00 -5.20
CA VAL A 31 -1.75 11.02 -4.23
C VAL A 31 -0.25 11.29 -4.08
N PRO A 32 0.33 11.18 -2.87
CA PRO A 32 1.78 11.18 -2.70
C PRO A 32 2.44 10.19 -3.65
N TYR A 33 3.63 10.53 -4.13
CA TYR A 33 4.32 9.68 -5.10
C TYR A 33 4.66 8.32 -4.49
N GLU A 34 5.13 8.30 -3.24
CA GLU A 34 5.42 7.06 -2.50
C GLU A 34 4.22 6.10 -2.49
N ASP A 35 3.05 6.59 -2.08
CA ASP A 35 1.81 5.80 -2.02
C ASP A 35 1.38 5.32 -3.41
N MET A 36 1.58 6.14 -4.45
CA MET A 36 1.24 5.75 -5.82
C MET A 36 2.12 4.59 -6.31
N VAL A 37 3.42 4.62 -6.02
CA VAL A 37 4.34 3.52 -6.35
C VAL A 37 3.94 2.24 -5.60
N GLU A 38 3.70 2.34 -4.29
CA GLU A 38 3.27 1.20 -3.48
C GLU A 38 1.96 0.59 -4.00
N LEU A 39 0.99 1.42 -4.40
CA LEU A 39 -0.26 0.95 -5.00
C LEU A 39 -0.03 0.20 -6.31
N ILE A 40 0.90 0.66 -7.16
CA ILE A 40 1.22 -0.03 -8.42
C ILE A 40 1.87 -1.39 -8.13
N GLU A 41 2.82 -1.44 -7.20
CA GLU A 41 3.50 -2.68 -6.80
C GLU A 41 2.49 -3.68 -6.23
N MET A 42 1.62 -3.24 -5.30
CA MET A 42 0.55 -4.07 -4.75
C MET A 42 -0.39 -4.60 -5.84
N LEU A 43 -0.74 -3.79 -6.82
CA LEU A 43 -1.60 -4.21 -7.94
C LEU A 43 -0.89 -5.23 -8.84
N ASP A 44 0.43 -5.15 -8.98
CA ASP A 44 1.19 -6.11 -9.76
C ASP A 44 1.35 -7.44 -9.03
N GLU A 45 1.71 -7.40 -7.76
CA GLU A 45 1.73 -8.57 -6.87
C GLU A 45 0.36 -9.27 -6.80
N ALA A 46 -0.74 -8.50 -6.78
CA ALA A 46 -2.09 -9.06 -6.73
C ALA A 46 -2.48 -9.85 -8.00
N LYS A 47 -1.78 -9.66 -9.12
CA LYS A 47 -2.01 -10.46 -10.34
C LYS A 47 -1.39 -11.85 -10.23
N ASP A 48 -0.40 -12.04 -9.36
CA ASP A 48 0.20 -13.34 -9.11
C ASP A 48 -0.71 -14.18 -8.19
N ALA A 49 -1.47 -15.08 -8.82
CA ALA A 49 -2.40 -15.96 -8.12
C ALA A 49 -1.70 -16.89 -7.11
N GLU A 50 -0.46 -17.31 -7.38
CA GLU A 50 0.31 -18.17 -6.47
C GLU A 50 0.80 -17.36 -5.27
N LEU A 51 1.27 -16.13 -5.47
CA LEU A 51 1.61 -15.22 -4.37
C LEU A 51 0.39 -14.95 -3.48
N VAL A 52 -0.77 -14.65 -4.06
CA VAL A 52 -2.01 -14.42 -3.29
C VAL A 52 -2.39 -15.66 -2.46
N LYS A 53 -2.26 -16.85 -3.06
CA LYS A 53 -2.51 -18.13 -2.36
C LYS A 53 -1.50 -18.38 -1.25
N LEU A 54 -0.22 -18.06 -1.47
CA LEU A 54 0.84 -18.16 -0.47
C LEU A 54 0.55 -17.24 0.72
N VAL A 55 0.20 -15.98 0.47
CA VAL A 55 -0.17 -15.01 1.52
C VAL A 55 -1.38 -15.50 2.31
N LYS A 56 -2.43 -16.01 1.63
CA LYS A 56 -3.61 -16.58 2.30
C LYS A 56 -3.24 -17.75 3.21
N THR A 57 -2.43 -18.67 2.70
CA THR A 57 -1.97 -19.85 3.45
C THR A 57 -1.12 -19.45 4.65
N GLY A 58 -0.19 -18.50 4.45
CA GLY A 58 0.61 -17.90 5.51
C GLY A 58 -0.27 -17.30 6.61
N ARG A 59 -1.25 -16.45 6.26
CA ARG A 59 -2.18 -15.85 7.23
C ARG A 59 -2.91 -16.90 8.05
N GLN A 60 -3.36 -18.00 7.43
CA GLN A 60 -3.99 -19.11 8.14
C GLN A 60 -3.03 -19.85 9.08
N ALA A 61 -1.79 -20.07 8.65
CA ALA A 61 -0.76 -20.69 9.50
C ALA A 61 -0.43 -19.80 10.71
N TYR A 62 -0.21 -18.51 10.50
CA TYR A 62 0.03 -17.54 11.58
C TYR A 62 -1.11 -17.52 12.60
N ALA A 63 -2.37 -17.50 12.14
CA ALA A 63 -3.54 -17.52 13.02
C ALA A 63 -3.64 -18.79 13.89
N ARG A 64 -3.10 -19.91 13.41
CA ARG A 64 -3.03 -21.18 14.15
C ARG A 64 -1.77 -21.34 15.01
N GLY A 65 -0.91 -20.32 15.08
CA GLY A 65 0.36 -20.37 15.81
C GLY A 65 1.52 -21.01 15.05
N GLY A 66 1.40 -21.19 13.73
CA GLY A 66 2.44 -21.72 12.84
C GLY A 66 3.58 -20.75 12.53
N TRP A 67 3.89 -19.84 13.45
CA TRP A 67 5.00 -18.90 13.33
C TRP A 67 6.21 -19.40 14.13
N ILE A 68 7.39 -18.98 13.71
CA ILE A 68 8.64 -19.27 14.44
C ILE A 68 9.31 -17.97 14.86
N PRO A 69 9.85 -17.87 16.07
CA PRO A 69 10.69 -16.74 16.45
C PRO A 69 11.88 -16.62 15.51
N VAL A 70 12.27 -15.39 15.19
CA VAL A 70 13.45 -15.12 14.34
C VAL A 70 14.70 -15.80 14.90
N SER A 71 14.90 -15.80 16.21
CA SER A 71 16.01 -16.52 16.86
C SER A 71 16.00 -18.04 16.61
N GLY A 72 14.82 -18.64 16.48
CA GLY A 72 14.66 -20.05 16.13
C GLY A 72 14.92 -20.32 14.64
N LEU A 73 14.63 -19.36 13.77
CA LEU A 73 14.96 -19.43 12.35
C LEU A 73 16.47 -19.35 12.13
N TRP A 74 17.18 -18.43 12.79
CA TRP A 74 18.63 -18.25 12.65
C TRP A 74 19.40 -19.52 13.02
N LYS A 75 19.02 -20.15 14.15
CA LYS A 75 19.55 -21.46 14.56
C LYS A 75 19.35 -22.56 13.53
N LYS A 76 18.24 -22.53 12.77
CA LYS A 76 17.97 -23.50 11.69
C LYS A 76 18.76 -23.21 10.42
N LEU A 77 19.07 -21.95 10.15
CA LEU A 77 19.82 -21.51 8.96
C LEU A 77 21.34 -21.54 9.18
N GLY A 78 21.81 -21.86 10.38
CA GLY A 78 23.24 -21.93 10.70
C GLY A 78 23.92 -20.57 10.83
N ALA A 79 23.14 -19.52 11.09
CA ALA A 79 23.59 -18.15 11.33
C ALA A 79 23.61 -17.80 12.81
#